data_AF-A0AA39S048-F1
#
_entry.id   AF-A0AA39S048-F1
#
_cell.length_a   1.000
_cell.length_b   1.000
_cell.length_c   1.000
_cell.angle_alpha   90.00
_cell.angle_beta   90.00
_cell.angle_gamma   90.00
#
_symmetry.space_group_name_H-M   'P 1'
#
loop_
_entity.id
_entity.type
_entity.pdbx_description
1 polymer ?
#
loop_
_entity_poly.entity_id
_entity_poly.type
_entity_poly.pdbx_seq_one_letter_code
_entity_poly.pdbx_strand_id
1 'polypeptide(L)'
;MASILSHYFPLLVFLLLSNYTVTAKSSSWSPDSRETDFQKWVSWNVRKHRDKSNIMMFGPESTTSTQAPPASAGVKVVDDKLRNAEMNKVRISVCQNGTGDFKTITEALNSIKPPYNTRRIILEIKPGVYREKISVPRRLPFITFLGNSSDPPIITGNDTASVAGKDGRPLKTYQSATVAVDANYFVAINMKFENTAPHEIGSIGEQAVALRISGTKAAFYNCSFYGSQDTLYDHKGLHYFNNCFIQGSVDFIFGYGKSLYENCYLNSIAKKVASLTAQKRSSPSIESGFSFKNSVVTGSGLVYLGRAWGDYSRVVFSYTFMDKIVLPRGWSDWGVQKRDTSVFYGEYKCSGAGANLTGRVPWARILTDEEAMPFIGTYYVDGDTWLISP
;
A
#
# COMPACT_ATOMS: atom_id res chain seq x y z
N MET A 1 68.17 22.61 33.08
CA MET A 1 68.41 22.06 31.72
C MET A 1 67.37 22.71 30.80
N ALA A 2 67.69 23.86 30.21
CA ALA A 2 68.02 24.07 28.77
C ALA A 2 66.76 24.00 27.87
N SER A 3 66.37 24.97 27.01
CA SER A 3 67.04 26.18 26.51
C SER A 3 66.06 27.22 25.90
N ILE A 4 66.35 28.53 26.08
CA ILE A 4 66.50 29.63 25.08
C ILE A 4 65.27 29.93 24.17
N LEU A 5 64.51 31.03 24.36
CA LEU A 5 64.66 32.43 23.85
C LEU A 5 64.75 32.55 22.29
N SER A 6 64.23 33.53 21.54
CA SER A 6 63.20 34.57 21.63
C SER A 6 63.41 35.54 20.42
N HIS A 7 62.34 36.24 19.97
CA HIS A 7 62.33 37.54 19.22
C HIS A 7 62.43 37.52 17.67
N TYR A 8 61.87 38.45 16.87
CA TYR A 8 60.70 39.37 16.84
C TYR A 8 60.77 40.09 15.46
N PHE A 9 59.69 40.07 14.64
CA PHE A 9 59.17 41.11 13.69
C PHE A 9 60.06 41.73 12.53
N PRO A 10 59.52 42.51 11.57
CA PRO A 10 58.54 42.20 10.50
C PRO A 10 58.98 42.72 9.09
N LEU A 11 58.25 42.42 8.00
CA LEU A 11 58.26 43.30 6.82
C LEU A 11 56.93 43.29 6.05
N LEU A 12 56.39 44.50 5.90
CA LEU A 12 55.21 44.89 5.12
C LEU A 12 55.41 44.66 3.61
N VAL A 13 54.37 44.21 2.91
CA VAL A 13 54.06 44.65 1.55
C VAL A 13 52.54 44.81 1.40
N PHE A 14 52.10 46.04 1.13
CA PHE A 14 50.76 46.42 0.66
C PHE A 14 50.69 46.23 -0.86
N LEU A 15 49.54 45.82 -1.41
CA LEU A 15 48.80 46.56 -2.46
C LEU A 15 47.52 45.84 -2.94
N LEU A 16 46.46 46.64 -2.87
CA LEU A 16 45.30 46.77 -3.77
C LEU A 16 44.04 45.91 -3.63
N LEU A 17 42.97 46.68 -3.41
CA LEU A 17 41.56 46.39 -3.30
C LEU A 17 40.93 45.91 -4.62
N SER A 18 39.96 45.02 -4.49
CA SER A 18 38.72 45.13 -5.28
C SER A 18 37.52 44.81 -4.39
N ASN A 19 36.68 45.80 -4.17
CA ASN A 19 35.40 45.71 -3.48
C ASN A 19 34.45 44.77 -4.26
N TYR A 20 34.02 43.68 -3.63
CA TYR A 20 32.73 43.07 -3.95
C TYR A 20 31.90 43.00 -2.68
N THR A 21 30.98 43.95 -2.56
CA THR A 21 29.81 43.88 -1.69
C THR A 21 28.99 42.65 -2.10
N VAL A 22 29.04 41.58 -1.31
CA VAL A 22 28.02 40.54 -1.37
C VAL A 22 26.81 41.07 -0.65
N THR A 23 25.86 41.60 -1.42
CA THR A 23 24.50 41.83 -0.95
C THR A 23 23.89 40.48 -0.59
N ALA A 24 23.62 40.27 0.70
CA ALA A 24 22.78 39.19 1.16
C ALA A 24 21.36 39.40 0.59
N LYS A 25 21.04 38.73 -0.52
CA LYS A 25 19.65 38.51 -0.90
C LYS A 25 19.10 37.41 0.01
N SER A 26 18.30 37.81 0.99
CA SER A 26 17.38 36.91 1.67
C SER A 26 16.39 36.35 0.65
N SER A 27 16.66 35.17 0.10
CA SER A 27 15.63 34.41 -0.61
C SER A 27 14.79 33.71 0.45
N SER A 28 13.58 34.23 0.69
CA SER A 28 12.53 33.53 1.40
C SER A 28 12.29 32.18 0.70
N TRP A 29 12.70 31.09 1.35
CA TRP A 29 12.33 29.74 0.94
C TRP A 29 10.84 29.54 1.22
N SER A 30 10.02 29.62 0.18
CA SER A 30 8.62 29.19 0.22
C SER A 30 8.58 27.65 0.32
N PRO A 31 7.70 27.03 1.14
CA PRO A 31 7.61 25.58 1.29
C PRO A 31 7.07 24.81 0.07
N ASP A 32 6.76 25.49 -1.03
CA ASP A 32 5.82 25.01 -2.06
C ASP A 32 6.45 24.23 -3.25
N SER A 33 7.76 23.93 -3.22
CA SER A 33 8.43 23.27 -4.35
C SER A 33 8.44 21.73 -4.29
N ARG A 34 8.03 21.11 -3.17
CA ARG A 34 7.96 19.64 -3.05
C ARG A 34 6.62 19.04 -3.46
N GLU A 35 5.56 19.85 -3.51
CA GLU A 35 4.22 19.44 -3.93
C GLU A 35 4.11 19.28 -5.47
N THR A 36 5.06 19.80 -6.25
CA THR A 36 4.89 19.94 -7.70
C THR A 36 5.62 18.92 -8.56
N ASP A 37 6.57 18.14 -8.04
CA ASP A 37 7.25 17.08 -8.81
C ASP A 37 6.63 15.70 -8.57
N PHE A 38 6.19 15.42 -7.35
CA PHE A 38 5.47 14.19 -7.01
C PHE A 38 4.13 14.11 -7.75
N GLN A 39 3.34 15.20 -7.76
CA GLN A 39 2.05 15.23 -8.47
C GLN A 39 2.22 15.14 -10.00
N LYS A 40 3.27 15.76 -10.55
CA LYS A 40 3.62 15.62 -11.98
C LYS A 40 4.03 14.19 -12.33
N TRP A 41 4.79 13.53 -11.44
CA TRP A 41 5.23 12.15 -11.63
C TRP A 41 4.07 11.15 -11.48
N VAL A 42 3.19 11.31 -10.49
CA VAL A 42 1.95 10.51 -10.34
C VAL A 42 1.09 10.69 -11.59
N SER A 43 0.86 11.94 -12.02
CA SER A 43 0.09 12.26 -13.24
C SER A 43 0.73 11.69 -14.51
N TRP A 44 2.06 11.60 -14.59
CA TRP A 44 2.77 11.00 -15.71
C TRP A 44 2.60 9.47 -15.74
N ASN A 45 2.72 8.79 -14.60
CA ASN A 45 2.56 7.34 -14.53
C ASN A 45 1.12 6.88 -14.74
N VAL A 46 0.13 7.59 -14.19
CA VAL A 46 -1.29 7.34 -14.46
C VAL A 46 -1.59 7.47 -15.96
N ARG A 47 -1.02 8.47 -16.64
CA ARG A 47 -1.12 8.62 -18.11
C ARG A 47 -0.45 7.47 -18.86
N LYS A 48 0.78 7.09 -18.48
CA LYS A 48 1.52 6.01 -19.14
C LYS A 48 0.86 4.64 -18.98
N HIS A 49 0.13 4.41 -17.87
CA HIS A 49 -0.68 3.23 -17.67
C HIS A 49 -1.87 3.18 -18.65
N ARG A 50 -2.52 4.32 -18.89
CA ARG A 50 -3.61 4.46 -19.89
C ARG A 50 -3.13 4.23 -21.33
N ASP A 51 -1.88 4.59 -21.64
CA ASP A 51 -1.29 4.34 -22.95
C ASP A 51 -0.91 2.87 -23.14
N LYS A 52 -0.40 2.19 -22.10
CA LYS A 52 -0.12 0.75 -22.14
C LYS A 52 -1.38 -0.11 -22.24
N SER A 53 -2.46 0.28 -21.56
CA SER A 53 -3.75 -0.43 -21.70
C SER A 53 -4.38 -0.22 -23.09
N ASN A 54 -4.19 0.94 -23.71
CA ASN A 54 -4.62 1.17 -25.11
C ASN A 54 -3.78 0.37 -26.13
N ILE A 55 -2.48 0.20 -25.90
CA ILE A 55 -1.61 -0.64 -26.75
C ILE A 55 -1.95 -2.13 -26.63
N MET A 56 -2.36 -2.60 -25.44
CA MET A 56 -2.85 -3.98 -25.27
C MET A 56 -4.24 -4.22 -25.86
N MET A 57 -5.04 -3.17 -26.09
CA MET A 57 -6.37 -3.29 -26.72
C MET A 57 -6.32 -3.34 -28.25
N PHE A 58 -5.21 -2.93 -28.89
CA PHE A 58 -5.10 -2.85 -30.36
C PHE A 58 -3.68 -3.17 -30.88
N GLY A 59 -3.16 -4.37 -30.59
CA GLY A 59 -1.93 -4.91 -31.19
C GLY A 59 -2.23 -6.11 -32.10
N PRO A 60 -1.50 -6.31 -33.22
CA PRO A 60 -1.88 -7.25 -34.27
C PRO A 60 -1.71 -8.71 -33.81
N GLU A 61 -2.68 -9.55 -34.14
CA GLU A 61 -2.60 -11.00 -33.98
C GLU A 61 -1.34 -11.53 -34.68
N SER A 62 -0.44 -12.16 -33.92
CA SER A 62 0.60 -13.03 -34.48
C SER A 62 0.50 -14.40 -33.83
N THR A 63 0.09 -15.35 -34.66
CA THR A 63 0.02 -16.78 -34.42
C THR A 63 1.43 -17.35 -34.25
N THR A 64 1.77 -17.81 -33.04
CA THR A 64 2.74 -18.90 -32.88
C THR A 64 2.45 -19.66 -31.59
N SER A 65 2.10 -20.93 -31.74
CA SER A 65 1.79 -21.86 -30.67
C SER A 65 3.06 -22.40 -30.02
N THR A 66 3.19 -22.21 -28.71
CA THR A 66 4.00 -23.10 -27.85
C THR A 66 3.13 -23.51 -26.68
N GLN A 67 2.80 -24.80 -26.65
CA GLN A 67 1.88 -25.44 -25.73
C GLN A 67 2.42 -25.41 -24.30
N ALA A 68 1.64 -24.84 -23.38
CA ALA A 68 1.74 -25.11 -21.94
C ALA A 68 1.10 -26.48 -21.63
N PRO A 69 1.55 -27.21 -20.58
CA PRO A 69 1.04 -28.54 -20.28
C PRO A 69 -0.42 -28.50 -19.81
N PRO A 70 -1.21 -29.57 -20.01
CA PRO A 70 -2.64 -29.57 -19.74
C PRO A 70 -2.89 -29.70 -18.24
N ALA A 71 -3.10 -28.56 -17.57
CA ALA A 71 -3.89 -28.57 -16.34
C ALA A 71 -5.34 -28.80 -16.76
N SER A 72 -6.01 -29.79 -16.18
CA SER A 72 -7.44 -30.03 -16.33
C SER A 72 -8.22 -28.79 -15.89
N ALA A 73 -8.45 -27.87 -16.82
CA ALA A 73 -9.19 -26.65 -16.61
C ALA A 73 -10.67 -26.99 -16.58
N GLY A 74 -11.15 -27.49 -15.43
CA GLY A 74 -12.53 -27.28 -15.07
C GLY A 74 -12.76 -25.77 -15.11
N VAL A 75 -13.63 -25.31 -16.00
CA VAL A 75 -14.03 -23.90 -16.10
C VAL A 75 -14.41 -23.44 -14.69
N LYS A 76 -13.56 -22.66 -14.04
CA LYS A 76 -13.86 -22.11 -12.72
C LYS A 76 -14.96 -21.07 -12.89
N VAL A 77 -16.19 -21.48 -12.59
CA VAL A 77 -17.38 -20.65 -12.75
C VAL A 77 -17.35 -19.53 -11.71
N VAL A 78 -17.56 -18.28 -12.15
CA VAL A 78 -17.73 -17.12 -11.27
C VAL A 78 -18.85 -17.40 -10.27
N ASP A 79 -18.65 -17.07 -8.98
CA ASP A 79 -19.64 -17.31 -7.92
C ASP A 79 -21.04 -16.81 -8.33
N ASP A 80 -22.04 -17.70 -8.32
CA ASP A 80 -23.43 -17.38 -8.69
C ASP A 80 -23.99 -16.20 -7.91
N LYS A 81 -23.61 -16.03 -6.63
CA LYS A 81 -24.03 -14.90 -5.80
C LYS A 81 -23.46 -13.59 -6.34
N LEU A 82 -22.20 -13.61 -6.79
CA LEU A 82 -21.57 -12.45 -7.40
C LEU A 82 -22.24 -12.13 -8.73
N ARG A 83 -22.46 -13.12 -9.60
CA ARG A 83 -23.17 -12.94 -10.87
C ARG A 83 -24.54 -12.31 -10.68
N ASN A 84 -25.34 -12.83 -9.74
CA ASN A 84 -26.65 -12.27 -9.41
C ASN A 84 -26.57 -10.84 -8.88
N ALA A 85 -25.56 -10.54 -8.06
CA ALA A 85 -25.34 -9.19 -7.55
C ALA A 85 -25.00 -8.19 -8.65
N GLU A 86 -24.22 -8.60 -9.66
CA GLU A 86 -23.85 -7.73 -10.79
C GLU A 86 -24.99 -7.45 -11.76
N MET A 87 -25.95 -8.37 -11.92
CA MET A 87 -27.07 -8.20 -12.86
C MET A 87 -28.00 -7.04 -12.48
N ASN A 88 -28.08 -6.70 -11.19
CA ASN A 88 -29.04 -5.73 -10.68
C ASN A 88 -28.35 -4.65 -9.85
N LYS A 89 -27.38 -3.93 -10.41
CA LYS A 89 -26.64 -2.91 -9.65
C LYS A 89 -27.56 -1.76 -9.18
N VAL A 90 -27.29 -1.20 -8.01
CA VAL A 90 -27.92 0.01 -7.46
C VAL A 90 -26.84 1.08 -7.35
N ARG A 91 -27.17 2.32 -7.68
CA ARG A 91 -26.30 3.47 -7.44
C ARG A 91 -26.92 4.37 -6.39
N ILE A 92 -26.09 4.82 -5.45
CA ILE A 92 -26.42 5.77 -4.39
C ILE A 92 -25.36 6.86 -4.45
N SER A 93 -25.77 8.12 -4.55
CA SER A 93 -24.87 9.26 -4.58
C SER A 93 -24.64 9.82 -3.17
N VAL A 94 -23.39 10.11 -2.84
CA VAL A 94 -22.99 10.71 -1.56
C VAL A 94 -22.29 12.03 -1.83
N CYS A 95 -22.83 13.15 -1.36
CA CYS A 95 -22.28 14.48 -1.58
C CYS A 95 -22.48 15.41 -0.39
N GLN A 96 -21.40 15.93 0.19
CA GLN A 96 -21.44 16.74 1.41
C GLN A 96 -22.24 18.05 1.27
N ASN A 97 -22.37 18.59 0.05
CA ASN A 97 -23.15 19.80 -0.24
C ASN A 97 -24.68 19.56 -0.27
N GLY A 98 -25.14 18.30 -0.16
CA GLY A 98 -26.54 17.92 -0.16
C GLY A 98 -27.19 17.73 -1.54
N THR A 99 -26.43 17.74 -2.64
CA THR A 99 -26.98 17.48 -3.98
C THR A 99 -27.02 15.99 -4.35
N GLY A 100 -26.61 15.10 -3.46
CA GLY A 100 -26.72 13.64 -3.61
C GLY A 100 -27.83 13.06 -2.73
N ASP A 101 -28.01 11.74 -2.80
CA ASP A 101 -29.01 11.01 -2.00
C ASP A 101 -28.70 11.08 -0.50
N PHE A 102 -27.41 11.13 -0.15
CA PHE A 102 -26.94 11.27 1.23
C PHE A 102 -25.79 12.29 1.34
N LYS A 103 -25.62 12.88 2.52
CA LYS A 103 -24.51 13.80 2.80
C LYS A 103 -23.26 13.06 3.26
N THR A 104 -23.44 11.94 3.96
CA THR A 104 -22.36 11.15 4.55
C THR A 104 -22.36 9.71 4.03
N ILE A 105 -21.19 9.07 4.10
CA ILE A 105 -21.02 7.67 3.70
C ILE A 105 -21.74 6.76 4.71
N THR A 106 -21.69 7.13 6.00
CA THR A 106 -22.37 6.39 7.07
C THR A 106 -23.89 6.35 6.87
N GLU A 107 -24.53 7.47 6.52
CA GLU A 107 -25.97 7.51 6.22
C GLU A 107 -26.31 6.61 5.03
N ALA A 108 -25.53 6.69 3.95
CA ALA A 108 -25.73 5.86 2.77
C ALA A 108 -25.66 4.36 3.10
N LEU A 109 -24.65 3.93 3.87
CA LEU A 109 -24.52 2.55 4.33
C LEU A 109 -25.68 2.13 5.24
N ASN A 110 -26.14 3.00 6.14
CA ASN A 110 -27.25 2.71 7.06
C ASN A 110 -28.61 2.61 6.36
N SER A 111 -28.76 3.24 5.19
CA SER A 111 -29.99 3.13 4.37
C SER A 111 -30.20 1.73 3.78
N ILE A 112 -29.12 0.94 3.66
CA ILE A 112 -29.15 -0.38 3.05
C ILE A 112 -29.69 -1.38 4.07
N LYS A 113 -30.92 -1.85 3.86
CA LYS A 113 -31.62 -2.79 4.75
C LYS A 113 -30.96 -4.18 4.75
N PRO A 114 -30.38 -4.65 5.86
CA PRO A 114 -29.89 -6.02 6.03
C PRO A 114 -31.07 -6.98 6.32
N PRO A 115 -30.90 -8.32 6.27
CA PRO A 115 -29.63 -9.07 6.31
C PRO A 115 -29.04 -9.51 4.96
N TYR A 116 -29.68 -9.21 3.83
CA TYR A 116 -29.35 -9.90 2.57
C TYR A 116 -29.19 -8.91 1.42
N ASN A 117 -28.16 -8.08 1.46
CA ASN A 117 -27.81 -7.36 0.23
C ASN A 117 -27.39 -8.40 -0.82
N THR A 118 -28.25 -8.64 -1.80
CA THR A 118 -28.02 -9.57 -2.91
C THR A 118 -27.63 -8.85 -4.20
N ARG A 119 -27.49 -7.53 -4.15
CA ARG A 119 -27.24 -6.64 -5.29
C ARG A 119 -25.94 -5.90 -5.10
N ARG A 120 -25.20 -5.61 -6.18
CA ARG A 120 -24.09 -4.66 -6.06
C ARG A 120 -24.64 -3.26 -5.80
N ILE A 121 -24.28 -2.68 -4.65
CA ILE A 121 -24.63 -1.30 -4.32
C ILE A 121 -23.38 -0.46 -4.47
N ILE A 122 -23.44 0.51 -5.38
CA ILE A 122 -22.37 1.44 -5.73
C ILE A 122 -22.67 2.76 -5.04
N LEU A 123 -21.87 3.10 -4.04
CA LEU A 123 -21.83 4.43 -3.45
C LEU A 123 -20.91 5.30 -4.31
N GLU A 124 -21.52 6.19 -5.10
CA GLU A 124 -20.83 7.21 -5.87
C GLU A 124 -20.51 8.40 -4.95
N ILE A 125 -19.28 8.41 -4.43
CA ILE A 125 -18.82 9.38 -3.44
C ILE A 125 -18.20 10.54 -4.20
N LYS A 126 -18.84 11.72 -4.12
CA LYS A 126 -18.36 12.93 -4.79
C LYS A 126 -17.08 13.45 -4.13
N PRO A 127 -16.28 14.25 -4.84
CA PRO A 127 -15.06 14.83 -4.28
C PRO A 127 -15.32 15.57 -2.96
N GLY A 128 -14.39 15.44 -2.02
CA GLY A 128 -14.51 16.01 -0.69
C GLY A 128 -13.66 15.26 0.35
N VAL A 129 -13.59 15.85 1.54
CA VAL A 129 -12.91 15.26 2.71
C VAL A 129 -13.98 14.81 3.70
N TYR A 130 -14.14 13.49 3.79
CA TYR A 130 -15.09 12.80 4.65
C TYR A 130 -14.40 12.39 5.94
N ARG A 131 -14.53 13.21 6.98
CA ARG A 131 -14.04 12.89 8.32
C ARG A 131 -15.04 11.97 9.04
N GLU A 132 -15.01 10.70 8.69
CA GLU A 132 -15.92 9.68 9.20
C GLU A 132 -15.16 8.40 9.60
N LYS A 133 -15.60 7.74 10.68
CA LYS A 133 -15.16 6.39 11.03
C LYS A 133 -16.13 5.38 10.42
N ILE A 134 -15.71 4.73 9.34
CA ILE A 134 -16.58 3.89 8.50
C ILE A 134 -16.45 2.42 8.89
N SER A 135 -17.60 1.74 9.00
CA SER A 135 -17.68 0.29 9.09
C SER A 135 -18.61 -0.25 8.01
N VAL A 136 -18.08 -1.12 7.13
CA VAL A 136 -18.87 -1.89 6.16
C VAL A 136 -19.05 -3.29 6.74
N PRO A 137 -20.16 -3.56 7.46
CA PRO A 137 -20.31 -4.78 8.22
C PRO A 137 -20.50 -6.00 7.31
N ARG A 138 -20.14 -7.19 7.82
CA ARG A 138 -20.25 -8.48 7.10
C ARG A 138 -21.61 -8.75 6.45
N ARG A 139 -22.69 -8.21 7.02
CA ARG A 139 -24.08 -8.32 6.53
C ARG A 139 -24.39 -7.50 5.28
N LEU A 140 -23.45 -6.69 4.80
CA LEU A 140 -23.56 -5.87 3.59
C LEU A 140 -22.51 -6.29 2.55
N PRO A 141 -22.57 -7.50 1.96
CA PRO A 141 -21.68 -7.87 0.86
C PRO A 141 -21.95 -7.01 -0.39
N PHE A 142 -21.05 -7.07 -1.39
CA PHE A 142 -21.22 -6.41 -2.70
C PHE A 142 -21.34 -4.88 -2.66
N ILE A 143 -20.71 -4.23 -1.67
CA ILE A 143 -20.62 -2.76 -1.61
C ILE A 143 -19.45 -2.30 -2.50
N THR A 144 -19.68 -1.23 -3.25
CA THR A 144 -18.65 -0.55 -4.03
C THR A 144 -18.56 0.91 -3.60
N PHE A 145 -17.36 1.38 -3.27
CA PHE A 145 -17.06 2.80 -3.16
C PHE A 145 -16.45 3.27 -4.48
N LEU A 146 -17.10 4.23 -5.13
CA LEU A 146 -16.69 4.77 -6.41
C LEU A 146 -16.47 6.27 -6.31
N GLY A 147 -15.22 6.69 -6.42
CA GLY A 147 -14.83 8.10 -6.50
C GLY A 147 -14.52 8.57 -7.92
N ASN A 148 -14.33 9.88 -8.08
CA ASN A 148 -13.87 10.47 -9.33
C ASN A 148 -12.35 10.26 -9.50
N SER A 149 -11.88 9.78 -10.64
CA SER A 149 -10.45 9.52 -10.87
C SER A 149 -9.59 10.78 -10.92
N SER A 150 -10.15 11.92 -11.32
CA SER A 150 -9.46 13.20 -11.41
C SER A 150 -9.44 13.94 -10.07
N ASP A 151 -10.42 13.67 -9.21
CA ASP A 151 -10.50 14.22 -7.86
C ASP A 151 -11.07 13.18 -6.87
N PRO A 152 -10.25 12.19 -6.46
CA PRO A 152 -10.70 11.13 -5.57
C PRO A 152 -11.09 11.68 -4.18
N PRO A 153 -12.27 11.33 -3.64
CA PRO A 153 -12.64 11.69 -2.28
C PRO A 153 -11.73 11.01 -1.25
N ILE A 154 -11.58 11.66 -0.09
CA ILE A 154 -10.76 11.20 1.02
C ILE A 154 -11.65 10.83 2.20
N ILE A 155 -11.48 9.62 2.73
CA ILE A 155 -12.02 9.24 4.05
C ILE A 155 -10.88 9.32 5.06
N THR A 156 -11.01 10.19 6.05
CA THR A 156 -9.92 10.55 6.97
C THR A 156 -10.30 10.40 8.45
N GLY A 157 -9.36 9.91 9.24
CA GLY A 157 -9.45 9.75 10.69
C GLY A 157 -8.08 9.89 11.34
N ASN A 158 -8.00 9.74 12.65
CA ASN A 158 -6.75 9.93 13.41
C ASN A 158 -6.68 9.06 14.68
N ASP A 159 -7.47 7.98 14.74
CA ASP A 159 -7.46 7.09 15.89
C ASP A 159 -6.16 6.29 15.93
N THR A 160 -5.56 6.16 17.12
CA THR A 160 -4.46 5.24 17.40
C THR A 160 -4.97 4.04 18.20
N ALA A 161 -4.13 3.02 18.36
CA ALA A 161 -4.41 1.85 19.18
C ALA A 161 -4.60 2.17 20.67
N SER A 162 -4.04 3.27 21.16
CA SER A 162 -4.13 3.69 22.57
C SER A 162 -5.34 4.57 22.88
N VAL A 163 -5.97 5.20 21.87
CA VAL A 163 -7.20 5.98 22.05
C VAL A 163 -8.27 5.14 22.75
N ALA A 164 -8.95 5.73 23.74
CA ALA A 164 -10.04 5.10 24.45
C ALA A 164 -11.27 4.98 23.53
N GLY A 165 -11.80 3.75 23.40
CA GLY A 165 -13.06 3.47 22.75
C GLY A 165 -14.27 3.88 23.61
N LYS A 166 -15.47 3.63 23.10
CA LYS A 166 -16.74 3.97 23.78
C LYS A 166 -16.93 3.24 25.11
N ASP A 167 -16.26 2.11 25.30
CA ASP A 167 -16.26 1.31 26.54
C ASP A 167 -15.16 1.72 27.53
N GLY A 168 -14.44 2.82 27.25
CA GLY A 168 -13.32 3.32 28.05
C GLY A 168 -12.03 2.51 27.90
N ARG A 169 -12.01 1.46 27.08
CA ARG A 169 -10.82 0.62 26.86
C ARG A 169 -10.07 1.07 25.60
N PRO A 170 -8.74 0.87 25.51
CA PRO A 170 -8.00 1.21 24.29
C PRO A 170 -8.54 0.46 23.07
N LEU A 171 -8.72 1.15 21.95
CA LEU A 171 -9.20 0.60 20.68
C LEU A 171 -8.38 -0.61 20.19
N LYS A 172 -7.08 -0.62 20.53
CA LYS A 172 -6.06 -1.49 19.93
C LYS A 172 -5.96 -1.25 18.42
N THR A 173 -4.96 -1.85 17.78
CA THR A 173 -4.73 -1.70 16.34
C THR A 173 -5.98 -2.02 15.51
N TYR A 174 -6.70 -3.10 15.88
CA TYR A 174 -7.86 -3.56 15.11
C TYR A 174 -8.99 -2.53 14.99
N GLN A 175 -9.28 -1.79 16.08
CA GLN A 175 -10.37 -0.80 16.08
C GLN A 175 -9.87 0.63 15.80
N SER A 176 -8.57 0.84 15.62
CA SER A 176 -8.00 2.13 15.18
C SER A 176 -8.32 2.48 13.73
N ALA A 177 -8.83 1.51 12.94
CA ALA A 177 -9.11 1.69 11.52
C ALA A 177 -10.10 2.84 11.26
N THR A 178 -9.69 3.80 10.43
CA THR A 178 -10.57 4.84 9.87
C THR A 178 -11.68 4.19 9.03
N VAL A 179 -11.33 3.23 8.17
CA VAL A 179 -12.28 2.40 7.41
C VAL A 179 -12.09 0.93 7.75
N ALA A 180 -13.15 0.29 8.23
CA ALA A 180 -13.22 -1.14 8.53
C ALA A 180 -14.15 -1.84 7.55
N VAL A 181 -13.61 -2.73 6.71
CA VAL A 181 -14.40 -3.51 5.76
C VAL A 181 -14.44 -4.97 6.21
N ASP A 182 -15.59 -5.40 6.72
CA ASP A 182 -15.87 -6.78 7.12
C ASP A 182 -16.77 -7.52 6.09
N ALA A 183 -17.26 -6.79 5.08
CA ALA A 183 -18.09 -7.29 3.99
C ALA A 183 -17.29 -8.00 2.89
N ASN A 184 -17.83 -9.12 2.39
CA ASN A 184 -17.27 -9.82 1.25
C ASN A 184 -17.62 -9.09 -0.07
N TYR A 185 -16.81 -9.31 -1.11
CA TYR A 185 -17.04 -8.74 -2.45
C TYR A 185 -17.03 -7.20 -2.47
N PHE A 186 -16.35 -6.59 -1.50
CA PHE A 186 -16.17 -5.14 -1.44
C PHE A 186 -15.26 -4.67 -2.58
N VAL A 187 -15.59 -3.54 -3.19
CA VAL A 187 -14.76 -2.91 -4.21
C VAL A 187 -14.56 -1.44 -3.87
N ALA A 188 -13.35 -0.92 -4.00
CA ALA A 188 -13.10 0.51 -3.99
C ALA A 188 -12.37 0.93 -5.27
N ILE A 189 -12.84 2.02 -5.88
CA ILE A 189 -12.30 2.56 -7.13
C ILE A 189 -12.11 4.06 -6.94
N ASN A 190 -10.90 4.57 -7.21
CA ASN A 190 -10.57 6.00 -7.11
C ASN A 190 -10.91 6.59 -5.72
N MET A 191 -10.39 5.99 -4.65
CA MET A 191 -10.64 6.42 -3.27
C MET A 191 -9.32 6.69 -2.55
N LYS A 192 -9.30 7.67 -1.64
CA LYS A 192 -8.18 7.87 -0.70
C LYS A 192 -8.65 7.50 0.71
N PHE A 193 -7.88 6.67 1.40
CA PHE A 193 -8.10 6.27 2.79
C PHE A 193 -6.94 6.77 3.63
N GLU A 194 -7.23 7.46 4.72
CA GLU A 194 -6.22 8.15 5.50
C GLU A 194 -6.40 7.95 7.02
N ASN A 195 -5.28 7.75 7.70
CA ASN A 195 -5.16 7.99 9.13
C ASN A 195 -4.03 8.99 9.38
N THR A 196 -4.37 10.17 9.90
CA THR A 196 -3.44 11.29 10.10
C THR A 196 -2.73 11.27 11.45
N ALA A 197 -2.86 10.19 12.24
CA ALA A 197 -2.19 10.13 13.52
C ALA A 197 -0.67 10.27 13.33
N PRO A 198 0.00 11.16 14.10
CA PRO A 198 1.44 11.23 14.08
C PRO A 198 2.02 9.95 14.67
N HIS A 199 3.25 9.64 14.26
CA HIS A 199 3.96 8.47 14.78
C HIS A 199 5.44 8.76 14.91
N GLU A 200 6.00 8.37 16.05
CA GLU A 200 7.43 8.28 16.27
C GLU A 200 7.86 6.82 16.36
N ILE A 201 8.86 6.44 15.54
CA ILE A 201 9.33 5.04 15.48
C ILE A 201 9.84 4.61 16.87
N GLY A 202 9.18 3.59 17.42
CA GLY A 202 9.50 3.02 18.74
C GLY A 202 8.46 3.36 19.82
N SER A 203 7.51 4.25 19.52
CA SER A 203 6.41 4.56 20.44
C SER A 203 5.48 3.37 20.69
N ILE A 204 4.89 3.35 21.88
CA ILE A 204 3.99 2.28 22.32
C ILE A 204 2.54 2.73 22.11
N GLY A 205 1.76 1.93 21.38
CA GLY A 205 0.32 2.17 21.22
C GLY A 205 -0.05 3.20 20.14
N GLU A 206 0.91 3.62 19.30
CA GLU A 206 0.71 4.59 18.22
C GLU A 206 0.33 3.96 16.87
N GLN A 207 0.04 2.65 16.82
CA GLN A 207 -0.47 2.01 15.60
C GLN A 207 -1.76 2.70 15.16
N ALA A 208 -1.87 3.06 13.87
CA ALA A 208 -2.97 3.88 13.38
C ALA A 208 -3.37 3.47 11.96
N VAL A 209 -4.44 2.70 11.88
CA VAL A 209 -4.87 2.04 10.63
C VAL A 209 -5.72 3.00 9.79
N ALA A 210 -5.36 3.16 8.50
CA ALA A 210 -6.18 3.90 7.52
C ALA A 210 -7.32 3.01 7.01
N LEU A 211 -6.99 1.78 6.60
CA LEU A 211 -7.99 0.81 6.18
C LEU A 211 -7.67 -0.59 6.72
N ARG A 212 -8.71 -1.25 7.25
CA ARG A 212 -8.69 -2.67 7.60
C ARG A 212 -9.64 -3.44 6.70
N ILE A 213 -9.16 -4.53 6.09
CA ILE A 213 -9.97 -5.43 5.27
C ILE A 213 -9.98 -6.86 5.84
N SER A 214 -11.15 -7.30 6.29
CA SER A 214 -11.41 -8.65 6.84
C SER A 214 -12.39 -9.48 5.99
N GLY A 215 -13.14 -8.81 5.10
CA GLY A 215 -14.07 -9.46 4.18
C GLY A 215 -13.33 -10.01 2.97
N THR A 216 -13.64 -11.24 2.58
CA THR A 216 -12.91 -11.89 1.48
C THR A 216 -13.40 -11.43 0.11
N LYS A 217 -12.55 -11.58 -0.90
CA LYS A 217 -12.81 -11.23 -2.29
C LYS A 217 -13.02 -9.72 -2.45
N ALA A 218 -12.09 -8.93 -1.89
CA ALA A 218 -12.14 -7.47 -1.96
C ALA A 218 -11.11 -6.92 -2.95
N ALA A 219 -11.52 -5.96 -3.78
CA ALA A 219 -10.65 -5.36 -4.80
C ALA A 219 -10.53 -3.84 -4.64
N PHE A 220 -9.33 -3.32 -4.87
CA PHE A 220 -9.01 -1.90 -4.80
C PHE A 220 -8.33 -1.49 -6.11
N TYR A 221 -8.91 -0.51 -6.80
CA TYR A 221 -8.43 -0.03 -8.10
C TYR A 221 -8.16 1.47 -8.02
N ASN A 222 -6.92 1.88 -8.33
CA ASN A 222 -6.53 3.29 -8.30
C ASN A 222 -6.85 3.97 -6.96
N CYS A 223 -6.67 3.23 -5.85
CA CYS A 223 -6.85 3.74 -4.49
C CYS A 223 -5.53 4.20 -3.89
N SER A 224 -5.60 5.14 -2.95
CA SER A 224 -4.45 5.57 -2.15
C SER A 224 -4.69 5.32 -0.66
N PHE A 225 -3.66 4.88 0.05
CA PHE A 225 -3.68 4.61 1.48
C PHE A 225 -2.58 5.42 2.15
N TYR A 226 -2.96 6.30 3.07
CA TYR A 226 -2.06 7.22 3.76
C TYR A 226 -2.07 6.96 5.25
N GLY A 227 -0.89 6.74 5.83
CA GLY A 227 -0.72 6.66 7.27
C GLY A 227 0.75 6.60 7.66
N SER A 228 1.00 6.23 8.91
CA SER A 228 2.35 6.05 9.44
C SER A 228 2.60 4.59 9.85
N GLN A 229 2.44 4.22 11.12
CA GLN A 229 2.56 2.81 11.53
C GLN A 229 1.23 2.08 11.27
N ASP A 230 1.30 0.86 10.74
CA ASP A 230 0.15 -0.03 10.52
C ASP A 230 -0.93 0.55 9.56
N THR A 231 -0.53 1.22 8.47
CA THR A 231 -1.45 1.92 7.54
C THR A 231 -2.54 1.04 6.94
N LEU A 232 -2.16 -0.08 6.31
CA LEU A 232 -3.08 -1.02 5.65
C LEU A 232 -3.07 -2.35 6.41
N TYR A 233 -4.15 -2.58 7.15
CA TYR A 233 -4.40 -3.85 7.83
C TYR A 233 -5.12 -4.80 6.86
N ASP A 234 -4.33 -5.45 6.01
CA ASP A 234 -4.76 -6.58 5.19
C ASP A 234 -4.97 -7.84 6.07
N HIS A 235 -6.05 -7.79 6.84
CA HIS A 235 -6.27 -8.69 7.96
C HIS A 235 -6.44 -10.12 7.50
N LYS A 236 -7.46 -10.43 6.68
CA LYS A 236 -7.74 -11.79 6.20
C LYS A 236 -8.64 -11.79 4.96
N GLY A 237 -8.48 -12.79 4.12
CA GLY A 237 -9.31 -12.98 2.91
C GLY A 237 -8.48 -13.06 1.64
N LEU A 238 -9.16 -13.15 0.50
CA LEU A 238 -8.59 -13.00 -0.84
C LEU A 238 -8.70 -11.54 -1.26
N HIS A 239 -7.59 -10.85 -1.49
CA HIS A 239 -7.63 -9.44 -1.85
C HIS A 239 -6.80 -9.12 -3.09
N TYR A 240 -7.24 -8.10 -3.82
CA TYR A 240 -6.55 -7.62 -5.00
C TYR A 240 -6.41 -6.10 -4.96
N PHE A 241 -5.19 -5.62 -5.12
CA PHE A 241 -4.87 -4.20 -5.17
C PHE A 241 -4.21 -3.95 -6.51
N ASN A 242 -4.80 -3.10 -7.34
CA ASN A 242 -4.29 -2.79 -8.66
C ASN A 242 -4.12 -1.27 -8.83
N ASN A 243 -2.93 -0.87 -9.26
CA ASN A 243 -2.58 0.54 -9.46
C ASN A 243 -2.81 1.37 -8.18
N CYS A 244 -2.47 0.83 -7.01
CA CYS A 244 -2.67 1.52 -5.73
C CYS A 244 -1.40 2.23 -5.26
N PHE A 245 -1.58 3.33 -4.54
CA PHE A 245 -0.52 4.01 -3.79
C PHE A 245 -0.65 3.68 -2.29
N ILE A 246 0.41 3.21 -1.64
CA ILE A 246 0.39 2.85 -0.23
C ILE A 246 1.58 3.51 0.45
N GLN A 247 1.31 4.35 1.44
CA GLN A 247 2.33 5.08 2.19
C GLN A 247 2.32 4.72 3.67
N GLY A 248 3.51 4.53 4.25
CA GLY A 248 3.67 4.45 5.69
C GLY A 248 5.11 4.28 6.16
N SER A 249 5.27 3.88 7.42
CA SER A 249 6.57 3.72 8.08
C SER A 249 6.75 2.28 8.57
N VAL A 250 6.38 1.96 9.80
CA VAL A 250 6.53 0.64 10.41
C VAL A 250 5.33 -0.23 10.04
N ASP A 251 5.59 -1.39 9.45
CA ASP A 251 4.61 -2.45 9.16
C ASP A 251 3.38 -1.96 8.39
N PHE A 252 3.58 -1.02 7.47
CA PHE A 252 2.45 -0.29 6.89
C PHE A 252 1.57 -1.14 5.95
N ILE A 253 1.99 -2.37 5.62
CA ILE A 253 1.14 -3.42 5.05
C ILE A 253 1.26 -4.68 5.92
N PHE A 254 0.21 -5.04 6.66
CA PHE A 254 0.31 -6.11 7.65
C PHE A 254 -0.98 -6.91 7.79
N GLY A 255 -0.86 -8.12 8.35
CA GLY A 255 -1.97 -9.06 8.53
C GLY A 255 -1.69 -10.42 7.91
N TYR A 256 -2.72 -11.22 7.63
CA TYR A 256 -2.58 -12.57 7.07
C TYR A 256 -3.49 -12.82 5.86
N GLY A 257 -3.88 -11.79 5.12
CA GLY A 257 -4.53 -11.94 3.82
C GLY A 257 -3.73 -12.76 2.81
N LYS A 258 -4.42 -13.30 1.81
CA LYS A 258 -3.85 -13.85 0.58
C LYS A 258 -4.09 -12.80 -0.51
N SER A 259 -3.06 -12.00 -0.77
CA SER A 259 -3.25 -10.73 -1.47
C SER A 259 -2.26 -10.54 -2.60
N LEU A 260 -2.77 -10.09 -3.75
CA LEU A 260 -1.96 -9.68 -4.88
C LEU A 260 -2.01 -8.16 -5.00
N TYR A 261 -0.84 -7.53 -4.93
CA TYR A 261 -0.60 -6.11 -5.16
C TYR A 261 0.08 -5.96 -6.52
N GLU A 262 -0.67 -5.54 -7.52
CA GLU A 262 -0.17 -5.40 -8.89
C GLU A 262 -0.07 -3.92 -9.29
N ASN A 263 1.05 -3.52 -9.89
CA ASN A 263 1.31 -2.15 -10.31
C ASN A 263 1.19 -1.12 -9.17
N CYS A 264 1.54 -1.51 -7.95
CA CYS A 264 1.40 -0.66 -6.77
C CYS A 264 2.66 0.18 -6.50
N TYR A 265 2.46 1.35 -5.92
CA TYR A 265 3.53 2.25 -5.47
C TYR A 265 3.58 2.25 -3.94
N LEU A 266 4.68 1.71 -3.40
CA LEU A 266 4.93 1.58 -1.97
C LEU A 266 5.89 2.68 -1.54
N ASN A 267 5.39 3.67 -0.82
CA ASN A 267 6.14 4.86 -0.42
C ASN A 267 6.45 4.84 1.08
N SER A 268 7.72 4.66 1.44
CA SER A 268 8.13 4.79 2.83
C SER A 268 8.24 6.26 3.23
N ILE A 269 7.74 6.59 4.42
CA ILE A 269 7.97 7.88 5.10
C ILE A 269 8.77 7.69 6.39
N ALA A 270 9.54 6.61 6.49
CA ALA A 270 10.35 6.33 7.66
C ALA A 270 11.43 7.42 7.85
N LYS A 271 11.65 7.82 9.11
CA LYS A 271 12.74 8.74 9.50
C LYS A 271 14.04 8.00 9.87
N LYS A 272 13.96 6.70 10.15
CA LYS A 272 15.08 5.83 10.53
C LYS A 272 14.98 4.52 9.77
N VAL A 273 14.80 3.40 10.49
CA VAL A 273 14.60 2.06 9.93
C VAL A 273 13.16 1.64 10.19
N ALA A 274 12.51 1.10 9.16
CA ALA A 274 11.18 0.53 9.28
C ALA A 274 11.03 -0.75 8.44
N SER A 275 9.81 -1.26 8.31
CA SER A 275 9.51 -2.41 7.47
C SER A 275 8.29 -2.10 6.62
N LEU A 276 8.33 -2.44 5.32
CA LEU A 276 7.17 -2.29 4.45
C LEU A 276 6.04 -3.24 4.87
N THR A 277 6.41 -4.50 5.09
CA THR A 277 5.44 -5.56 5.37
C THR A 277 5.64 -6.24 6.72
N ALA A 278 4.54 -6.71 7.31
CA ALA A 278 4.53 -7.61 8.47
C ALA A 278 3.45 -8.68 8.32
N GLN A 279 3.77 -9.76 7.59
CA GLN A 279 2.81 -10.81 7.29
C GLN A 279 2.74 -11.85 8.44
N LYS A 280 1.53 -12.32 8.76
CA LYS A 280 1.19 -13.07 9.98
C LYS A 280 0.71 -14.51 9.75
N ARG A 281 1.08 -15.15 8.65
CA ARG A 281 0.81 -16.57 8.43
C ARG A 281 1.46 -17.38 9.55
N SER A 282 0.66 -18.15 10.27
CA SER A 282 1.08 -18.85 11.51
C SER A 282 1.30 -20.35 11.34
N SER A 283 0.92 -20.93 10.20
CA SER A 283 0.99 -22.36 9.92
C SER A 283 1.21 -22.60 8.42
N PRO A 284 1.91 -23.66 8.02
CA PRO A 284 2.10 -24.00 6.61
C PRO A 284 0.78 -24.42 5.94
N SER A 285 -0.22 -24.88 6.70
CA SER A 285 -1.54 -25.25 6.16
C SER A 285 -2.41 -24.05 5.74
N ILE A 286 -2.05 -22.83 6.14
CA ILE A 286 -2.80 -21.62 5.79
C ILE A 286 -2.31 -21.10 4.45
N GLU A 287 -3.16 -21.10 3.43
CA GLU A 287 -2.81 -20.55 2.12
C GLU A 287 -2.95 -19.02 2.06
N SER A 288 -2.11 -18.30 2.81
CA SER A 288 -2.03 -16.84 2.79
C SER A 288 -0.64 -16.29 2.48
N GLY A 289 -0.53 -15.01 2.19
CA GLY A 289 0.72 -14.39 1.76
C GLY A 289 0.47 -13.08 1.01
N PHE A 290 1.48 -12.23 0.98
CA PHE A 290 1.46 -11.02 0.17
C PHE A 290 2.34 -11.22 -1.06
N SER A 291 1.79 -11.01 -2.25
CA SER A 291 2.55 -10.99 -3.49
C SER A 291 2.48 -9.62 -4.13
N PHE A 292 3.64 -9.04 -4.40
CA PHE A 292 3.80 -7.76 -5.08
C PHE A 292 4.36 -8.01 -6.45
N LYS A 293 3.67 -7.52 -7.49
CA LYS A 293 4.05 -7.69 -8.89
C LYS A 293 4.10 -6.34 -9.59
N ASN A 294 5.10 -6.13 -10.44
CA ASN A 294 5.26 -4.93 -11.25
C ASN A 294 5.14 -3.64 -10.43
N SER A 295 5.58 -3.69 -9.17
CA SER A 295 5.39 -2.61 -8.20
C SER A 295 6.67 -1.79 -8.04
N VAL A 296 6.58 -0.72 -7.25
CA VAL A 296 7.70 0.18 -6.97
C VAL A 296 7.82 0.39 -5.47
N VAL A 297 9.04 0.27 -4.93
CA VAL A 297 9.40 0.62 -3.56
C VAL A 297 10.31 1.84 -3.60
N THR A 298 9.89 2.93 -2.97
CA THR A 298 10.65 4.19 -2.86
C THR A 298 10.27 4.94 -1.57
N GLY A 299 10.75 6.16 -1.40
CA GLY A 299 10.43 7.04 -0.28
C GLY A 299 11.67 7.45 0.51
N SER A 300 11.52 7.58 1.82
CA SER A 300 12.57 8.02 2.75
C SER A 300 12.92 6.98 3.81
N GLY A 301 14.06 7.19 4.45
CA GLY A 301 14.57 6.30 5.49
C GLY A 301 15.15 5.00 4.91
N LEU A 302 15.32 4.02 5.78
CA LEU A 302 15.76 2.68 5.43
C LEU A 302 14.63 1.69 5.74
N VAL A 303 14.45 0.69 4.88
CA VAL A 303 13.37 -0.29 5.02
C VAL A 303 13.85 -1.72 4.87
N TYR A 304 13.31 -2.60 5.70
CA TYR A 304 13.15 -4.01 5.33
C TYR A 304 11.97 -4.15 4.37
N LEU A 305 12.09 -5.02 3.38
CA LEU A 305 10.97 -5.46 2.54
C LEU A 305 9.86 -6.10 3.39
N GLY A 306 10.25 -6.81 4.45
CA GLY A 306 9.31 -7.37 5.40
C GLY A 306 9.98 -7.89 6.66
N ARG A 307 9.18 -7.98 7.73
CA ARG A 307 9.56 -8.69 8.95
C ARG A 307 8.51 -9.71 9.39
N ALA A 308 8.97 -10.87 9.85
CA ALA A 308 8.12 -12.05 10.08
C ALA A 308 7.26 -11.93 11.34
N TRP A 309 6.08 -11.34 11.23
CA TRP A 309 5.13 -11.28 12.36
C TRP A 309 4.59 -12.69 12.71
N GLY A 310 4.35 -13.53 11.70
CA GLY A 310 3.96 -14.93 11.85
C GLY A 310 5.11 -15.91 11.64
N ASP A 311 5.04 -17.07 12.29
CA ASP A 311 6.08 -18.12 12.22
C ASP A 311 6.26 -18.72 10.81
N TYR A 312 5.27 -18.57 9.92
CA TYR A 312 5.30 -19.03 8.53
C TYR A 312 5.05 -17.86 7.55
N SER A 313 5.46 -16.66 7.94
CA SER A 313 5.28 -15.43 7.16
C SER A 313 5.68 -15.62 5.68
N ARG A 314 4.83 -15.17 4.75
CA ARG A 314 5.04 -15.33 3.31
C ARG A 314 4.85 -14.01 2.57
N VAL A 315 5.93 -13.54 1.94
CA VAL A 315 5.95 -12.31 1.14
C VAL A 315 6.81 -12.53 -0.10
N VAL A 316 6.31 -12.13 -1.28
CA VAL A 316 7.03 -12.26 -2.55
C VAL A 316 7.01 -10.94 -3.29
N PHE A 317 8.17 -10.47 -3.75
CA PHE A 317 8.30 -9.35 -4.69
C PHE A 317 8.76 -9.87 -6.04
N SER A 318 7.99 -9.56 -7.09
CA SER A 318 8.23 -9.99 -8.46
C SER A 318 8.23 -8.77 -9.39
N TYR A 319 9.23 -8.65 -10.26
CA TYR A 319 9.34 -7.54 -11.22
C TYR A 319 9.21 -6.15 -10.58
N THR A 320 9.65 -6.03 -9.32
CA THR A 320 9.48 -4.82 -8.52
C THR A 320 10.74 -3.98 -8.60
N PHE A 321 10.59 -2.68 -8.87
CA PHE A 321 11.69 -1.73 -8.73
C PHE A 321 11.87 -1.38 -7.26
N MET A 322 13.09 -1.50 -6.75
CA MET A 322 13.46 -1.20 -5.37
C MET A 322 14.52 -0.10 -5.36
N ASP A 323 14.14 1.06 -4.84
CA ASP A 323 15.06 2.18 -4.63
C ASP A 323 16.09 1.87 -3.52
N LYS A 324 17.13 2.69 -3.41
CA LYS A 324 18.26 2.55 -2.47
C LYS A 324 17.89 2.55 -0.98
N ILE A 325 16.61 2.78 -0.66
CA ILE A 325 16.11 2.75 0.72
C ILE A 325 16.01 1.32 1.27
N VAL A 326 15.99 0.30 0.42
CA VAL A 326 15.93 -1.10 0.86
C VAL A 326 17.29 -1.51 1.46
N LEU A 327 17.27 -1.97 2.70
CA LEU A 327 18.47 -2.44 3.40
C LEU A 327 19.12 -3.63 2.66
N PRO A 328 20.45 -3.76 2.65
CA PRO A 328 21.13 -4.91 2.04
C PRO A 328 20.63 -6.27 2.57
N ARG A 329 20.34 -6.36 3.89
CA ARG A 329 19.74 -7.54 4.51
C ARG A 329 18.39 -7.93 3.91
N GLY A 330 17.64 -6.96 3.38
CA GLY A 330 16.33 -7.11 2.75
C GLY A 330 15.21 -7.42 3.74
N TRP A 331 15.42 -8.38 4.64
CA TRP A 331 14.39 -8.98 5.46
C TRP A 331 14.79 -9.13 6.92
N SER A 332 13.79 -9.27 7.79
CA SER A 332 13.97 -9.60 9.20
C SER A 332 13.07 -10.77 9.61
N ASP A 333 13.62 -11.66 10.42
CA ASP A 333 12.95 -12.77 11.11
C ASP A 333 12.20 -12.32 12.37
N TRP A 334 12.18 -11.01 12.64
CA TRP A 334 11.71 -10.40 13.89
C TRP A 334 12.56 -10.78 15.12
N GLY A 335 13.82 -11.18 14.93
CA GLY A 335 14.68 -11.64 16.03
C GLY A 335 14.29 -13.01 16.57
N VAL A 336 13.67 -13.86 15.73
CA VAL A 336 13.19 -15.19 16.09
C VAL A 336 13.76 -16.18 15.09
N GLN A 337 15.01 -16.59 15.32
CA GLN A 337 15.83 -17.36 14.37
C GLN A 337 15.18 -18.67 13.87
N LYS A 338 14.34 -19.32 14.68
CA LYS A 338 13.59 -20.52 14.24
C LYS A 338 12.70 -20.27 13.00
N ARG A 339 12.37 -19.01 12.70
CA ARG A 339 11.55 -18.61 11.55
C ARG A 339 12.32 -18.66 10.25
N ASP A 340 13.65 -18.56 10.28
CA ASP A 340 14.52 -18.58 9.09
C ASP A 340 14.25 -19.81 8.21
N THR A 341 13.89 -20.94 8.82
CA THR A 341 13.59 -22.20 8.11
C THR A 341 12.14 -22.32 7.62
N SER A 342 11.21 -21.51 8.13
CA SER A 342 9.76 -21.66 7.89
C SER A 342 9.13 -20.50 7.13
N VAL A 343 9.75 -19.31 7.11
CA VAL A 343 9.27 -18.18 6.31
C VAL A 343 9.54 -18.39 4.82
N PHE A 344 8.73 -17.73 4.00
CA PHE A 344 8.90 -17.71 2.55
C PHE A 344 9.01 -16.27 2.09
N TYR A 345 10.23 -15.74 2.03
CA TYR A 345 10.52 -14.40 1.54
C TYR A 345 11.27 -14.45 0.23
N GLY A 346 10.55 -14.15 -0.85
CA GLY A 346 11.01 -14.34 -2.22
C GLY A 346 11.22 -13.03 -2.96
N GLU A 347 12.30 -12.96 -3.73
CA GLU A 347 12.56 -11.92 -4.71
C GLU A 347 12.71 -12.57 -6.09
N TYR A 348 11.99 -12.05 -7.08
CA TYR A 348 12.00 -12.56 -8.45
C TYR A 348 12.14 -11.41 -9.46
N LYS A 349 13.23 -11.41 -10.23
CA LYS A 349 13.51 -10.40 -11.29
C LYS A 349 13.24 -8.95 -10.84
N CYS A 350 13.56 -8.64 -9.58
CA CYS A 350 13.49 -7.28 -9.05
C CYS A 350 14.66 -6.44 -9.59
N SER A 351 14.50 -5.12 -9.61
CA SER A 351 15.48 -4.19 -10.21
C SER A 351 15.67 -2.95 -9.35
N GLY A 352 16.67 -2.11 -9.67
CA GLY A 352 17.01 -0.91 -8.91
C GLY A 352 18.08 -1.16 -7.83
N ALA A 353 18.58 -0.08 -7.23
CA ALA A 353 19.71 -0.12 -6.30
C ALA A 353 19.41 -0.96 -5.04
N GLY A 354 18.15 -0.96 -4.58
CA GLY A 354 17.70 -1.74 -3.43
C GLY A 354 17.49 -3.24 -3.71
N ALA A 355 17.45 -3.64 -4.98
CA ALA A 355 17.31 -5.05 -5.39
C ALA A 355 18.66 -5.79 -5.46
N ASN A 356 19.76 -5.17 -5.03
CA ASN A 356 21.04 -5.85 -4.93
C ASN A 356 20.96 -6.97 -3.89
N LEU A 357 21.22 -8.20 -4.34
CA LEU A 357 21.13 -9.41 -3.52
C LEU A 357 22.35 -9.59 -2.60
N THR A 358 23.43 -8.85 -2.83
CA THR A 358 24.62 -8.88 -1.99
C THR A 358 24.28 -8.43 -0.58
N GLY A 359 24.50 -9.29 0.41
CA GLY A 359 24.21 -9.01 1.82
C GLY A 359 22.78 -9.30 2.26
N ARG A 360 21.94 -9.90 1.39
CA ARG A 360 20.66 -10.47 1.82
C ARG A 360 20.87 -11.51 2.91
N VAL A 361 19.89 -11.61 3.80
CA VAL A 361 19.88 -12.69 4.80
C VAL A 361 19.95 -14.06 4.11
N PRO A 362 20.69 -15.05 4.64
CA PRO A 362 20.92 -16.33 3.94
C PRO A 362 19.67 -17.15 3.62
N TRP A 363 18.57 -16.89 4.34
CA TRP A 363 17.28 -17.55 4.18
C TRP A 363 16.31 -16.81 3.25
N ALA A 364 16.71 -15.66 2.69
CA ALA A 364 15.97 -15.03 1.59
C ALA A 364 16.04 -15.92 0.34
N ARG A 365 14.94 -15.97 -0.42
CA ARG A 365 14.80 -16.84 -1.59
C ARG A 365 14.89 -16.02 -2.86
N ILE A 366 15.83 -16.38 -3.73
CA ILE A 366 15.90 -15.86 -5.09
C ILE A 366 15.18 -16.86 -5.96
N LEU A 367 13.98 -16.50 -6.41
CA LEU A 367 13.08 -17.45 -7.04
C LEU A 367 13.48 -17.71 -8.50
N THR A 368 13.31 -18.95 -8.95
CA THR A 368 13.30 -19.28 -10.39
C THR A 368 11.97 -18.87 -11.04
N ASP A 369 11.87 -19.02 -12.37
CA ASP A 369 10.63 -18.78 -13.10
C ASP A 369 9.49 -19.69 -12.60
N GLU A 370 9.78 -20.97 -12.33
CA GLU A 370 8.83 -21.96 -11.82
C GLU A 370 8.41 -21.65 -10.39
N GLU A 371 9.35 -21.27 -9.51
CA GLU A 371 9.05 -20.94 -8.11
C GLU A 371 8.26 -19.65 -7.96
N ALA A 372 8.48 -18.68 -8.87
CA ALA A 372 7.74 -17.42 -8.88
C ALA A 372 6.34 -17.56 -9.49
N MET A 373 6.14 -18.50 -10.41
CA MET A 373 4.90 -18.68 -11.16
C MET A 373 3.65 -18.68 -10.27
N PRO A 374 3.56 -19.39 -9.12
CA PRO A 374 2.35 -19.39 -8.30
C PRO A 374 1.92 -18.02 -7.75
N PHE A 375 2.81 -17.02 -7.74
CA PHE A 375 2.60 -15.73 -7.09
C PHE A 375 2.32 -14.58 -8.07
N ILE A 376 2.61 -14.72 -9.37
CA ILE A 376 2.66 -13.59 -10.32
C ILE A 376 1.41 -13.40 -11.19
N GLY A 377 0.28 -13.99 -10.82
CA GLY A 377 -0.97 -13.84 -11.57
C GLY A 377 -2.19 -13.77 -10.65
N THR A 378 -3.30 -13.30 -11.21
CA THR A 378 -4.57 -13.18 -10.48
C THR A 378 -5.09 -14.52 -9.95
N TYR A 379 -4.68 -15.65 -10.55
CA TYR A 379 -4.94 -16.99 -10.00
C TYR A 379 -4.35 -17.21 -8.60
N TYR A 380 -3.31 -16.45 -8.20
CA TYR A 380 -2.79 -16.50 -6.83
C TYR A 380 -3.90 -16.22 -5.80
N VAL A 381 -4.81 -15.31 -6.14
CA VAL A 381 -5.96 -14.94 -5.30
C VAL A 381 -7.28 -15.51 -5.82
N ASP A 382 -7.23 -16.57 -6.64
CA ASP A 382 -8.41 -17.17 -7.28
C ASP A 382 -9.25 -16.15 -8.08
N GLY A 383 -8.57 -15.18 -8.71
CA GLY A 383 -9.20 -14.02 -9.32
C GLY A 383 -10.18 -14.35 -10.44
N ASP A 384 -9.98 -15.45 -11.16
CA ASP A 384 -10.91 -16.00 -12.15
C ASP A 384 -12.30 -16.33 -11.58
N THR A 385 -12.41 -16.53 -10.26
CA THR A 385 -13.68 -16.87 -9.60
C THR A 385 -14.47 -15.67 -9.08
N TRP A 386 -13.85 -14.49 -8.95
CA TRP A 386 -14.48 -13.36 -8.25
C TRP A 386 -14.05 -11.96 -8.66
N LEU A 387 -12.93 -11.79 -9.35
CA LEU A 387 -12.54 -10.46 -9.83
C LEU A 387 -13.46 -10.07 -10.98
N ILE A 388 -13.97 -8.85 -10.87
CA ILE A 388 -14.71 -8.20 -11.93
C ILE A 388 -13.88 -7.00 -12.34
N SER A 389 -13.65 -6.85 -13.64
CA SER A 389 -13.03 -5.65 -14.19
C SER A 389 -13.90 -4.43 -13.85
N PRO A 390 -13.31 -3.37 -13.27
CA PRO A 390 -14.05 -2.20 -12.79
C PRO A 390 -14.77 -1.43 -13.89
#